data_AF-A0A7K6I2D1-F1
#
_entry.id   AF-A0A7K6I2D1-F1
#
_cell.length_a   1.000
_cell.length_b   1.000
_cell.length_c   1.000
_cell.angle_alpha   90.00
_cell.angle_beta   90.00
_cell.angle_gamma   90.00
#
_symmetry.space_group_name_H-M   'P 1'
#
loop_
_entity.id
_entity.type
_entity.pdbx_description
1 polymer ?
#
loop_
_entity_poly.entity_id
_entity_poly.type
_entity_poly.pdbx_seq_one_letter_code
_entity_poly.pdbx_strand_id
1 'polypeptide(L)'
;MIEDTMTLLSLLGRIMRYFLLRPETLFLLCISLALWSYFFHTDEVKTIVKSSRDAVKMVKGKVAEIMQNDRLGGLDVLDAEFSKTWEFKSHNVAVYSIQGRRDHMEDRFEVITDLVNKTHPSIFGIFDGHGGEATEYVKSRLPEVLKQHLQDYEKDKENSVLSYQTILEQQILSIDREMLEKLTVSYDEAGTTCLIALLSDKELTVANVGDSRGVLCDKDGNAIPLSHDHKPYQLKERKRIKRAGGFISFNGSWRVQGILAMSRSLGDYPLKNLNVVIPDPDILSFDLDKLQPEFMILASDGLWDAFSNEEAVRFIKERLDEPHFGAKSIVLQSFYRGCPDNITVMVVKFRNSSKAEEQ
;
A
#
# COMPACT_ATOMS: atom_id res chain seq x y z
N MET A 1 9.87 -4.33 -73.11
CA MET A 1 10.24 -4.43 -71.68
C MET A 1 10.98 -3.20 -71.11
N ILE A 2 11.36 -2.19 -71.90
CA ILE A 2 12.01 -0.97 -71.38
C ILE A 2 11.02 0.20 -71.21
N GLU A 3 9.87 0.21 -71.89
CA GLU A 3 8.86 1.28 -71.76
C GLU A 3 7.98 1.18 -70.49
N ASP A 4 7.67 -0.03 -70.00
CA ASP A 4 6.78 -0.21 -68.84
C ASP A 4 7.45 0.06 -67.48
N THR A 5 8.78 0.06 -67.40
CA THR A 5 9.49 0.37 -66.15
C THR A 5 9.62 1.89 -65.92
N MET A 6 9.63 2.69 -67.00
CA MET A 6 9.68 4.15 -66.92
C MET A 6 8.38 4.76 -66.38
N THR A 7 7.23 4.12 -66.62
CA THR A 7 5.92 4.60 -66.16
C THR A 7 5.70 4.34 -64.67
N LEU A 8 6.10 3.18 -64.14
CA LEU A 8 5.97 2.85 -62.72
C LEU A 8 6.87 3.72 -61.83
N LEU A 9 8.12 3.94 -62.23
CA LEU A 9 9.04 4.83 -61.51
C LEU A 9 8.55 6.28 -61.52
N SER A 10 7.95 6.73 -62.63
CA SER A 10 7.37 8.07 -62.72
C SER A 10 6.14 8.23 -61.81
N LEU A 11 5.31 7.19 -61.69
CA LEU A 11 4.12 7.16 -60.84
C LEU A 11 4.50 7.16 -59.36
N LEU A 12 5.46 6.31 -58.98
CA LEU A 12 6.05 6.30 -57.64
C LEU A 12 6.70 7.65 -57.29
N GLY A 13 7.42 8.26 -58.22
CA GLY A 13 8.00 9.58 -58.04
C GLY A 13 6.96 10.69 -57.82
N ARG A 14 5.80 10.60 -58.51
CA ARG A 14 4.67 11.53 -58.32
C ARG A 14 3.94 11.30 -57.00
N ILE A 15 3.72 10.04 -56.62
CA ILE A 15 3.11 9.67 -55.33
C ILE A 15 4.02 10.12 -54.18
N MET A 16 5.33 9.85 -54.27
CA MET A 16 6.29 10.30 -53.27
C MET A 16 6.31 11.83 -53.15
N ARG A 17 6.32 12.58 -54.26
CA ARG A 17 6.20 14.05 -54.21
C ARG A 17 4.90 14.50 -53.56
N TYR A 18 3.77 13.84 -53.82
CA TYR A 18 2.46 14.27 -53.33
C TYR A 18 2.21 13.96 -51.85
N PHE A 19 2.89 12.95 -51.30
CA PHE A 19 2.72 12.53 -49.90
C PHE A 19 3.88 12.97 -49.00
N LEU A 20 5.14 12.94 -49.46
CA LEU A 20 6.29 13.30 -48.62
C LEU A 20 6.55 14.80 -48.52
N LEU A 21 6.07 15.60 -49.48
CA LEU A 21 6.23 17.06 -49.46
C LEU A 21 5.00 17.77 -48.87
N ARG A 22 4.05 17.03 -48.29
CA ARG A 22 2.98 17.65 -47.54
C ARG A 22 3.55 18.32 -46.28
N PRO A 23 3.14 19.57 -45.97
CA PRO A 23 3.63 20.28 -44.79
C PRO A 23 3.50 19.47 -43.51
N GLU A 24 2.41 18.70 -43.37
CA GLU A 24 2.13 17.87 -42.19
C GLU A 24 3.09 16.69 -42.08
N THR A 25 3.42 16.05 -43.20
CA THR A 25 4.34 14.90 -43.24
C THR A 25 5.78 15.34 -42.97
N LEU A 26 6.18 16.49 -43.52
CA LEU A 26 7.48 17.09 -43.23
C LEU A 26 7.57 17.54 -41.76
N PHE A 27 6.50 18.10 -41.21
CA PHE A 27 6.45 18.51 -39.81
C PHE A 27 6.56 17.32 -38.85
N LEU A 28 5.83 16.23 -39.10
CA LEU A 28 5.95 14.99 -38.32
C LEU A 28 7.35 14.37 -38.43
N LEU A 29 7.95 14.39 -39.63
CA LEU A 29 9.32 13.93 -39.82
C LEU A 29 10.30 14.77 -38.99
N CYS A 30 10.18 16.10 -39.02
CA CYS A 30 11.00 16.99 -38.21
C CYS A 30 10.84 16.75 -36.70
N ILE A 31 9.62 16.54 -36.21
CA ILE A 31 9.38 16.17 -34.80
C ILE A 31 10.03 14.84 -34.47
N SER A 32 9.87 13.83 -35.32
CA SER A 32 10.45 12.50 -35.09
C SER A 32 11.98 12.55 -35.06
N LEU A 33 12.60 13.34 -35.94
CA LEU A 33 14.05 13.56 -35.97
C LEU A 33 14.54 14.38 -34.77
N ALA A 34 13.76 15.37 -34.33
CA ALA A 34 14.07 16.16 -33.13
C ALA A 34 13.98 15.30 -31.86
N LEU A 35 12.94 14.46 -31.74
CA LEU A 35 12.79 13.49 -30.66
C LEU A 35 13.91 12.45 -30.70
N TRP A 36 14.22 11.91 -31.89
CA TRP A 36 15.32 10.97 -32.05
C TRP A 36 16.67 11.61 -31.67
N SER A 37 16.94 12.84 -32.12
CA SER A 37 18.11 13.61 -31.69
C SER A 37 18.09 13.86 -30.17
N TYR A 38 16.95 14.19 -29.59
CA TYR A 38 16.84 14.40 -28.14
C TYR A 38 17.15 13.12 -27.37
N PHE A 39 16.55 11.98 -27.73
CA PHE A 39 16.79 10.70 -27.07
C PHE A 39 18.19 10.14 -27.29
N PHE A 40 18.79 10.36 -28.48
CA PHE A 40 20.05 9.72 -28.87
C PHE A 40 21.26 10.66 -28.94
N HIS A 41 21.11 11.97 -28.74
CA HIS A 41 22.24 12.92 -28.72
C HIS A 41 22.30 13.78 -27.46
N THR A 42 21.30 13.77 -26.58
CA THR A 42 21.50 14.36 -25.24
C THR A 42 22.29 13.37 -24.38
N ASP A 43 23.43 13.83 -23.88
CA ASP A 43 24.30 13.02 -23.01
C ASP A 43 23.59 12.65 -21.69
N GLU A 44 22.60 13.44 -21.26
CA GLU A 44 21.76 13.14 -20.11
C GLU A 44 20.90 11.89 -20.31
N VAL A 45 20.21 11.74 -21.45
CA VAL A 45 19.39 10.54 -21.73
C VAL A 45 20.28 9.31 -21.91
N LYS A 46 21.43 9.45 -22.58
CA LYS A 46 22.41 8.35 -22.66
C LYS A 46 22.93 7.95 -21.29
N THR A 47 23.18 8.91 -20.41
CA THR A 47 23.63 8.66 -19.04
C THR A 47 22.54 7.97 -18.23
N ILE A 48 21.28 8.37 -18.38
CA ILE A 48 20.13 7.72 -17.72
C ILE A 48 19.97 6.29 -18.23
N VAL A 49 19.94 6.06 -19.55
CA VAL A 49 19.80 4.72 -20.13
C VAL A 49 20.99 3.82 -19.78
N LYS A 50 22.20 4.36 -19.80
CA LYS A 50 23.42 3.65 -19.37
C LYS A 50 23.35 3.34 -17.88
N SER A 51 22.98 4.31 -17.03
CA SER A 51 22.79 4.13 -15.60
C SER A 51 21.73 3.07 -15.29
N SER A 52 20.57 3.09 -15.96
CA SER A 52 19.53 2.06 -15.80
C SER A 52 20.01 0.68 -16.25
N ARG A 53 20.73 0.61 -17.38
CA ARG A 53 21.27 -0.66 -17.88
C ARG A 53 22.39 -1.21 -16.98
N ASP A 54 23.24 -0.34 -16.46
CA ASP A 54 24.31 -0.69 -15.53
C ASP A 54 23.74 -1.07 -14.16
N ALA A 55 22.68 -0.41 -13.69
CA ALA A 55 21.91 -0.80 -12.50
C ALA A 55 21.28 -2.20 -12.67
N VAL A 56 20.64 -2.48 -13.80
CA VAL A 56 20.08 -3.82 -14.09
C VAL A 56 21.19 -4.88 -14.20
N LYS A 57 22.34 -4.57 -14.80
CA LYS A 57 23.49 -5.47 -14.84
C LYS A 57 24.09 -5.70 -13.47
N MET A 58 24.17 -4.67 -12.63
CA MET A 58 24.65 -4.76 -11.25
C MET A 58 23.70 -5.57 -10.38
N VAL A 59 22.37 -5.42 -10.55
CA VAL A 59 21.37 -6.25 -9.88
C VAL A 59 21.49 -7.70 -10.32
N LYS A 60 21.55 -7.98 -11.63
CA LYS A 60 21.76 -9.35 -12.13
C LYS A 60 23.11 -9.94 -11.69
N GLY A 61 24.16 -9.12 -11.65
CA GLY A 61 25.49 -9.49 -11.17
C GLY A 61 25.51 -9.82 -9.70
N LYS A 62 24.92 -8.97 -8.84
CA LYS A 62 24.75 -9.23 -7.41
C LYS A 62 23.89 -10.46 -7.15
N VAL A 63 22.80 -10.66 -7.89
CA VAL A 63 21.98 -11.87 -7.76
C VAL A 63 22.80 -13.11 -8.13
N ALA A 64 23.60 -13.07 -9.19
CA ALA A 64 24.48 -14.18 -9.56
C ALA A 64 25.63 -14.42 -8.56
N GLU A 65 26.20 -13.35 -7.99
CA GLU A 65 27.21 -13.41 -6.92
C GLU A 65 26.64 -13.97 -5.61
N ILE A 66 25.43 -13.56 -5.23
CA ILE A 66 24.70 -14.10 -4.07
C ILE A 66 24.46 -15.61 -4.28
N MET A 67 23.99 -16.02 -5.46
CA MET A 67 23.79 -17.44 -5.79
C MET A 67 25.09 -18.26 -5.89
N GLN A 68 26.26 -17.63 -6.10
CA GLN A 68 27.56 -18.30 -6.07
C GLN A 68 28.19 -18.33 -4.67
N ASN A 69 28.04 -17.27 -3.87
CA ASN A 69 28.56 -17.16 -2.50
C ASN A 69 27.75 -17.97 -1.48
N ASP A 70 26.53 -18.42 -1.81
CA ASP A 70 25.73 -19.38 -1.03
C ASP A 70 26.44 -20.70 -0.71
N ARG A 71 27.58 -21.00 -1.35
CA ARG A 71 28.37 -22.22 -1.05
C ARG A 71 29.40 -22.06 0.06
N LEU A 72 29.76 -20.84 0.48
CA LEU A 72 30.84 -20.64 1.47
C LEU A 72 30.63 -19.35 2.28
N GLY A 73 29.63 -19.32 3.18
CA GLY A 73 29.56 -18.32 4.27
C GLY A 73 28.48 -17.24 4.20
N GLY A 74 27.58 -17.24 3.21
CA GLY A 74 26.46 -16.29 3.12
C GLY A 74 25.21 -16.63 3.95
N LEU A 75 25.13 -17.85 4.50
CA LEU A 75 23.95 -18.35 5.21
C LEU A 75 23.69 -17.59 6.53
N ASP A 76 24.75 -17.23 7.26
CA ASP A 76 24.64 -16.62 8.60
C ASP A 76 24.12 -15.17 8.57
N VAL A 77 24.35 -14.40 7.49
CA VAL A 77 23.88 -13.00 7.36
C VAL A 77 22.41 -12.96 6.94
N LEU A 78 22.01 -13.84 6.02
CA LEU A 78 20.60 -13.96 5.62
C LEU A 78 19.76 -14.52 6.78
N ASP A 79 20.26 -15.52 7.53
CA ASP A 79 19.57 -16.03 8.72
C ASP A 79 19.44 -14.96 9.83
N ALA A 80 20.40 -14.04 9.95
CA ALA A 80 20.30 -12.90 10.87
C ALA A 80 19.27 -11.85 10.42
N GLU A 81 19.20 -11.52 9.12
CA GLU A 81 18.19 -10.58 8.57
C GLU A 81 16.77 -11.17 8.62
N PHE A 82 16.61 -12.50 8.47
CA PHE A 82 15.34 -13.21 8.64
C PHE A 82 15.05 -13.65 10.08
N SER A 83 15.89 -13.29 11.06
CA SER A 83 15.70 -13.75 12.44
C SER A 83 14.55 -13.08 13.19
N LYS A 84 14.06 -11.91 12.72
CA LYS A 84 13.02 -11.12 13.37
C LYS A 84 11.76 -11.01 12.52
N THR A 85 10.94 -12.05 12.60
CA THR A 85 9.67 -12.15 11.87
C THR A 85 8.52 -12.51 12.80
N TRP A 86 7.32 -12.04 12.47
CA TRP A 86 6.09 -12.39 13.16
C TRP A 86 5.12 -12.95 12.13
N GLU A 87 4.41 -14.01 12.50
CA GLU A 87 3.44 -14.64 11.62
C GLU A 87 2.18 -15.00 12.38
N PHE A 88 1.05 -14.91 11.69
CA PHE A 88 -0.24 -15.39 12.16
C PHE A 88 -0.94 -16.11 11.03
N LYS A 89 -1.59 -17.22 11.34
CA LYS A 89 -2.35 -17.97 10.35
C LYS A 89 -3.59 -18.59 10.99
N SER A 90 -4.72 -18.40 10.32
CA SER A 90 -5.98 -19.07 10.60
C SER A 90 -6.58 -19.58 9.28
N HIS A 91 -7.83 -20.06 9.32
CA HIS A 91 -8.49 -20.73 8.19
C HIS A 91 -8.54 -19.86 6.92
N ASN A 92 -8.85 -18.58 7.06
CA ASN A 92 -9.04 -17.65 5.94
C ASN A 92 -8.21 -16.37 6.05
N VAL A 93 -7.33 -16.26 7.02
CA VAL A 93 -6.46 -15.08 7.21
C VAL A 93 -5.04 -15.53 7.49
N ALA A 94 -4.09 -14.78 6.93
CA ALA A 94 -2.69 -14.92 7.23
C ALA A 94 -2.01 -13.55 7.30
N VAL A 95 -1.07 -13.42 8.22
CA VAL A 95 -0.23 -12.23 8.38
C VAL A 95 1.21 -12.67 8.37
N TYR A 96 2.05 -11.91 7.68
CA TYR A 96 3.50 -12.04 7.78
C TYR A 96 4.11 -10.66 7.96
N SER A 97 5.00 -10.55 8.93
CA SER A 97 5.72 -9.34 9.25
C SER A 97 7.20 -9.61 9.38
N ILE A 98 8.02 -8.69 8.89
CA ILE A 98 9.47 -8.70 9.12
C ILE A 98 9.93 -7.33 9.61
N GLN A 99 10.89 -7.32 10.53
CA GLN A 99 11.53 -6.07 10.96
C GLN A 99 12.26 -5.40 9.79
N GLY A 100 12.76 -6.19 8.84
CA GLY A 100 13.49 -5.67 7.69
C GLY A 100 14.80 -5.03 8.13
N ARG A 101 15.07 -3.82 7.63
CA ARG A 101 16.35 -3.11 7.83
C ARG A 101 16.32 -2.05 8.92
N ARG A 102 15.20 -1.94 9.65
CA ARG A 102 15.07 -1.05 10.81
C ARG A 102 15.70 -1.69 12.05
N ASP A 103 16.08 -0.85 13.02
CA ASP A 103 16.61 -1.33 14.31
C ASP A 103 15.53 -1.99 15.17
N HIS A 104 14.28 -1.53 15.04
CA HIS A 104 13.12 -1.98 15.79
C HIS A 104 11.98 -2.41 14.86
N MET A 105 11.14 -3.31 15.37
CA MET A 105 9.84 -3.64 14.78
C MET A 105 8.77 -2.81 15.48
N GLU A 106 8.34 -1.72 14.85
CA GLU A 106 7.32 -0.80 15.35
C GLU A 106 5.93 -1.11 14.76
N ASP A 107 5.88 -1.84 13.64
CA ASP A 107 4.67 -2.41 13.05
C ASP A 107 3.95 -3.38 14.02
N ARG A 108 2.63 -3.31 14.08
CA ARG A 108 1.76 -4.27 14.76
C ARG A 108 0.55 -4.63 13.90
N PHE A 109 -0.03 -5.78 14.19
CA PHE A 109 -1.30 -6.20 13.61
C PHE A 109 -2.21 -6.82 14.69
N GLU A 110 -3.50 -6.90 14.38
CA GLU A 110 -4.48 -7.60 15.21
C GLU A 110 -5.54 -8.29 14.36
N VAL A 111 -5.99 -9.46 14.81
CA VAL A 111 -6.99 -10.28 14.12
C VAL A 111 -7.97 -10.85 15.14
N ILE A 112 -9.19 -10.30 15.17
CA ILE A 112 -10.27 -10.78 16.03
C ILE A 112 -11.40 -11.31 15.16
N THR A 113 -11.62 -12.62 15.18
CA THR A 113 -12.68 -13.27 14.41
C THR A 113 -13.60 -14.06 15.33
N ASP A 114 -14.91 -13.91 15.17
CA ASP A 114 -15.92 -14.77 15.80
C ASP A 114 -16.72 -15.51 14.72
N LEU A 115 -16.03 -16.41 14.00
CA LEU A 115 -16.63 -17.11 12.86
C LEU A 115 -17.71 -18.12 13.26
N VAL A 116 -17.78 -18.51 14.54
CA VAL A 116 -18.70 -19.51 15.06
C VAL A 116 -19.98 -18.87 15.55
N ASN A 117 -19.89 -17.90 16.47
CA ASN A 117 -21.07 -17.29 17.07
C ASN A 117 -21.53 -16.04 16.31
N LYS A 118 -20.65 -15.47 15.46
CA LYS A 118 -20.91 -14.25 14.68
C LYS A 118 -21.49 -13.10 15.51
N THR A 119 -21.02 -12.95 16.76
CA THR A 119 -21.54 -11.93 17.68
C THR A 119 -21.13 -10.51 17.31
N HIS A 120 -20.12 -10.37 16.45
CA HIS A 120 -19.62 -9.11 15.92
C HIS A 120 -18.94 -9.36 14.55
N PRO A 121 -18.79 -8.34 13.69
CA PRO A 121 -17.97 -8.46 12.49
C PRO A 121 -16.52 -8.80 12.84
N SER A 122 -15.84 -9.53 11.96
CA SER A 122 -14.40 -9.80 12.13
C SER A 122 -13.61 -8.49 12.02
N ILE A 123 -12.62 -8.31 12.89
CA ILE A 123 -11.80 -7.10 13.01
C ILE A 123 -10.39 -7.44 12.57
N PHE A 124 -9.88 -6.68 11.60
CA PHE A 124 -8.53 -6.81 11.09
C PHE A 124 -7.83 -5.46 11.18
N GLY A 125 -6.68 -5.40 11.84
CA GLY A 125 -5.93 -4.15 12.07
C GLY A 125 -4.48 -4.24 11.63
N ILE A 126 -3.99 -3.20 10.98
CA ILE A 126 -2.57 -2.91 10.73
C ILE A 126 -2.25 -1.54 11.32
N PHE A 127 -1.16 -1.48 12.08
CA PHE A 127 -0.69 -0.28 12.76
C PHE A 127 0.81 -0.16 12.50
N ASP A 128 1.19 0.82 11.69
CA ASP A 128 2.58 1.13 11.37
C ASP A 128 3.07 2.18 12.36
N GLY A 129 4.09 1.84 13.13
CA GLY A 129 4.54 2.63 14.27
C GLY A 129 5.73 3.50 13.94
N HIS A 130 5.81 4.66 14.59
CA HIS A 130 7.00 5.49 14.52
C HIS A 130 7.31 6.18 15.84
N GLY A 131 8.59 6.25 16.17
CA GLY A 131 9.10 7.08 17.25
C GLY A 131 8.86 6.51 18.66
N GLY A 132 8.46 5.24 18.80
CA GLY A 132 8.26 4.62 20.10
C GLY A 132 7.08 3.65 20.20
N GLU A 133 6.48 3.55 21.40
CA GLU A 133 5.55 2.47 21.77
C GLU A 133 4.06 2.81 21.58
N ALA A 134 3.72 3.91 20.89
CA ALA A 134 2.33 4.31 20.63
C ALA A 134 1.51 3.19 19.97
N THR A 135 2.11 2.45 19.05
CA THR A 135 1.48 1.32 18.35
C THR A 135 1.00 0.24 19.30
N GLU A 136 1.78 -0.09 20.34
CA GLU A 136 1.42 -1.15 21.29
C GLU A 136 0.18 -0.76 22.10
N TYR A 137 0.07 0.53 22.46
CA TYR A 137 -1.12 1.05 23.12
C TYR A 137 -2.37 0.94 22.24
N VAL A 138 -2.29 1.36 20.97
CA VAL A 138 -3.43 1.30 20.05
C VAL A 138 -3.82 -0.15 19.76
N LYS A 139 -2.86 -1.00 19.43
CA LYS A 139 -3.06 -2.43 19.14
C LYS A 139 -3.71 -3.18 20.32
N SER A 140 -3.32 -2.89 21.56
CA SER A 140 -3.87 -3.59 22.74
C SER A 140 -5.26 -3.10 23.18
N ARG A 141 -5.69 -1.89 22.77
CA ARG A 141 -6.91 -1.24 23.28
C ARG A 141 -8.01 -1.12 22.24
N LEU A 142 -7.68 -0.60 21.05
CA LEU A 142 -8.68 -0.25 20.04
C LEU A 142 -9.48 -1.48 19.55
N PRO A 143 -8.85 -2.61 19.17
CA PRO A 143 -9.59 -3.80 18.73
C PRO A 143 -10.55 -4.36 19.79
N GLU A 144 -10.15 -4.35 21.07
CA GLU A 144 -10.97 -4.85 22.17
C GLU A 144 -12.17 -3.94 22.47
N VAL A 145 -11.97 -2.62 22.47
CA VAL A 145 -13.06 -1.66 22.65
C VAL A 145 -14.03 -1.72 21.47
N LEU A 146 -13.51 -1.84 20.24
CA LEU A 146 -14.34 -2.05 19.05
C LEU A 146 -15.16 -3.33 19.18
N LYS A 147 -14.54 -4.45 19.56
CA LYS A 147 -15.23 -5.73 19.76
C LYS A 147 -16.41 -5.58 20.72
N GLN A 148 -16.23 -4.97 21.88
CA GLN A 148 -17.29 -4.77 22.87
C GLN A 148 -18.45 -3.95 22.31
N HIS A 149 -18.17 -2.78 21.73
CA HIS A 149 -19.21 -1.93 21.18
C HIS A 149 -19.91 -2.54 19.96
N LEU A 150 -19.18 -3.28 19.12
CA LEU A 150 -19.75 -3.98 17.98
C LEU A 150 -20.65 -5.14 18.43
N GLN A 151 -20.30 -5.87 19.50
CA GLN A 151 -21.17 -6.88 20.07
C GLN A 151 -22.49 -6.31 20.61
N ASP A 152 -22.43 -5.14 21.26
CA ASP A 152 -23.64 -4.49 21.75
C ASP A 152 -24.46 -3.88 20.60
N TYR A 153 -23.79 -3.36 19.57
CA TYR A 153 -24.44 -2.89 18.36
C TYR A 153 -25.17 -4.01 17.61
N GLU A 154 -24.54 -5.19 17.42
CA GLU A 154 -25.18 -6.31 16.71
C GLU A 154 -26.45 -6.81 17.42
N LYS A 155 -26.54 -6.71 18.75
CA LYS A 155 -27.74 -7.11 19.50
C LYS A 155 -28.96 -6.23 19.25
N ASP A 156 -28.75 -4.96 18.88
CA ASP A 156 -29.82 -3.97 18.67
C ASP A 156 -29.71 -3.24 17.33
N LYS A 157 -29.08 -3.89 16.34
CA LYS A 157 -28.73 -3.29 15.05
C LYS A 157 -29.93 -2.73 14.29
N GLU A 158 -31.07 -3.42 14.35
CA GLU A 158 -32.29 -3.02 13.64
C GLU A 158 -32.93 -1.73 14.19
N ASN A 159 -32.71 -1.42 15.47
CA ASN A 159 -33.26 -0.21 16.12
C ASN A 159 -32.20 0.88 16.32
N SER A 160 -30.93 0.58 16.03
CA SER A 160 -29.83 1.50 16.26
C SER A 160 -29.72 2.54 15.15
N VAL A 161 -29.50 3.80 15.55
CA VAL A 161 -29.16 4.90 14.64
C VAL A 161 -27.67 4.86 14.26
N LEU A 162 -26.86 4.06 14.96
CA LEU A 162 -25.43 3.96 14.72
C LEU A 162 -25.14 3.09 13.48
N SER A 163 -23.96 3.33 12.92
CA SER A 163 -23.39 2.55 11.82
C SER A 163 -21.99 2.10 12.19
N TYR A 164 -21.45 1.10 11.50
CA TYR A 164 -20.05 0.69 11.68
C TYR A 164 -19.09 1.87 11.48
N GLN A 165 -19.38 2.76 10.54
CA GLN A 165 -18.60 3.95 10.25
C GLN A 165 -18.56 4.87 11.47
N THR A 166 -19.71 5.14 12.07
CA THR A 166 -19.81 5.98 13.28
C THR A 166 -19.10 5.37 14.47
N ILE A 167 -19.22 4.04 14.67
CA ILE A 167 -18.53 3.34 15.75
C ILE A 167 -17.01 3.43 15.56
N LEU A 168 -16.50 3.15 14.35
CA LEU A 168 -15.08 3.25 14.02
C LEU A 168 -14.54 4.66 14.26
N GLU A 169 -15.22 5.68 13.74
CA GLU A 169 -14.81 7.08 13.92
C GLU A 169 -14.74 7.44 15.42
N GLN A 170 -15.79 7.15 16.17
CA GLN A 170 -15.84 7.48 17.61
C GLN A 170 -14.75 6.77 18.40
N GLN A 171 -14.50 5.48 18.15
CA GLN A 171 -13.51 4.72 18.91
C GLN A 171 -12.08 5.10 18.53
N ILE A 172 -11.78 5.34 17.26
CA ILE A 172 -10.47 5.81 16.82
C ILE A 172 -10.15 7.17 17.47
N LEU A 173 -11.10 8.12 17.40
CA LEU A 173 -10.92 9.45 18.01
C LEU A 173 -10.84 9.38 19.54
N SER A 174 -11.59 8.47 20.18
CA SER A 174 -11.53 8.31 21.64
C SER A 174 -10.19 7.75 22.10
N ILE A 175 -9.70 6.68 21.45
CA ILE A 175 -8.41 6.08 21.75
C ILE A 175 -7.27 7.08 21.52
N ASP A 176 -7.35 7.89 20.47
CA ASP A 176 -6.35 8.93 20.24
C ASP A 176 -6.28 9.94 21.39
N ARG A 177 -7.44 10.44 21.85
CA ARG A 177 -7.50 11.38 22.98
C ARG A 177 -6.89 10.77 24.26
N GLU A 178 -7.27 9.53 24.60
CA GLU A 178 -6.71 8.82 25.75
C GLU A 178 -5.20 8.62 25.64
N MET A 179 -4.70 8.33 24.43
CA MET A 179 -3.28 8.13 24.18
C MET A 179 -2.51 9.44 24.28
N LEU A 180 -3.05 10.55 23.74
CA LEU A 180 -2.41 11.86 23.79
C LEU A 180 -2.21 12.36 25.22
N GLU A 181 -3.16 12.12 26.12
CA GLU A 181 -2.98 12.44 27.54
C GLU A 181 -1.76 11.73 28.14
N LYS A 182 -1.53 10.46 27.78
CA LYS A 182 -0.38 9.68 28.25
C LYS A 182 0.93 10.16 27.63
N LEU A 183 0.96 10.29 26.30
CA LEU A 183 2.14 10.72 25.54
C LEU A 183 2.62 12.11 25.96
N THR A 184 1.68 13.03 26.24
CA THR A 184 2.01 14.39 26.70
C THR A 184 2.68 14.37 28.08
N VAL A 185 2.27 13.47 28.98
CA VAL A 185 2.85 13.34 30.33
C VAL A 185 4.25 12.73 30.27
N SER A 186 4.47 11.76 29.38
CA SER A 186 5.76 11.10 29.19
C SER A 186 6.71 11.83 28.24
N TYR A 187 6.27 12.93 27.60
CA TYR A 187 6.99 13.60 26.52
C TYR A 187 7.39 12.64 25.39
N ASP A 188 6.54 11.65 25.14
CA ASP A 188 6.74 10.66 24.09
C ASP A 188 6.07 11.16 22.80
N GLU A 189 6.87 11.40 21.76
CA GLU A 189 6.41 11.92 20.48
C GLU A 189 5.95 10.83 19.52
N ALA A 190 5.87 9.56 19.98
CA ALA A 190 5.48 8.43 19.17
C ALA A 190 4.08 8.59 18.55
N GLY A 191 3.90 7.92 17.42
CA GLY A 191 2.64 7.83 16.72
C GLY A 191 2.50 6.51 15.99
N THR A 192 1.33 6.32 15.40
CA THR A 192 1.07 5.15 14.56
C THR A 192 -0.02 5.45 13.53
N THR A 193 0.06 4.76 12.38
CA THR A 193 -1.09 4.65 11.49
C THR A 193 -2.17 3.76 12.09
N CYS A 194 -3.38 3.81 11.55
CA CYS A 194 -4.43 2.87 11.88
C CYS A 194 -5.25 2.52 10.64
N LEU A 195 -5.07 1.29 10.16
CA LEU A 195 -5.90 0.71 9.13
C LEU A 195 -6.73 -0.43 9.75
N ILE A 196 -8.04 -0.24 9.85
CA ILE A 196 -8.97 -1.21 10.43
C ILE A 196 -10.01 -1.61 9.40
N ALA A 197 -10.21 -2.90 9.21
CA ALA A 197 -11.30 -3.47 8.42
C ALA A 197 -12.26 -4.27 9.30
N LEU A 198 -13.54 -3.93 9.21
CA LEU A 198 -14.67 -4.66 9.79
C LEU A 198 -15.35 -5.47 8.71
N LEU A 199 -15.33 -6.80 8.86
CA LEU A 199 -15.91 -7.73 7.92
C LEU A 199 -17.13 -8.42 8.53
N SER A 200 -18.31 -8.04 8.05
CA SER A 200 -19.57 -8.74 8.30
C SER A 200 -19.91 -9.68 7.13
N ASP A 201 -21.05 -10.37 7.19
CA ASP A 201 -21.45 -11.31 6.13
C ASP A 201 -21.64 -10.65 4.75
N LYS A 202 -22.08 -9.38 4.70
CA LYS A 202 -22.43 -8.68 3.45
C LYS A 202 -21.73 -7.34 3.25
N GLU A 203 -21.13 -6.80 4.30
CA GLU A 203 -20.53 -5.48 4.28
C GLU A 203 -19.09 -5.56 4.80
N LEU A 204 -18.19 -4.90 4.08
CA LEU A 204 -16.84 -4.59 4.52
C LEU A 204 -16.73 -3.09 4.74
N THR A 205 -16.38 -2.67 5.96
CA THR A 205 -16.16 -1.26 6.30
C THR A 205 -14.71 -1.06 6.73
N VAL A 206 -14.01 -0.14 6.07
CA VAL A 206 -12.57 0.10 6.27
C VAL A 206 -12.34 1.54 6.69
N ALA A 207 -11.68 1.73 7.83
CA ALA A 207 -11.22 3.02 8.32
C ALA A 207 -9.69 3.12 8.18
N ASN A 208 -9.21 4.25 7.65
CA ASN A 208 -7.78 4.52 7.52
C ASN A 208 -7.38 5.85 8.16
N VAL A 209 -6.28 5.84 8.92
CA VAL A 209 -5.56 7.00 9.43
C VAL A 209 -4.08 6.78 9.14
N GLY A 210 -3.54 7.43 8.10
CA GLY A 210 -2.11 7.36 7.76
C GLY A 210 -1.92 6.79 6.36
N ASP A 211 -0.78 6.18 6.12
CA ASP A 211 -0.35 5.67 4.81
C ASP A 211 -0.18 4.15 4.74
N SER A 212 -0.59 3.42 5.79
CA SER A 212 -1.03 2.04 5.62
C SER A 212 -2.21 1.98 4.62
N ARG A 213 -2.28 0.91 3.82
CA ARG A 213 -3.29 0.79 2.77
C ARG A 213 -3.94 -0.59 2.71
N GLY A 214 -5.25 -0.58 2.42
CA GLY A 214 -6.04 -1.77 2.11
C GLY A 214 -6.42 -1.83 0.63
N VAL A 215 -6.36 -3.02 0.02
CA VAL A 215 -6.75 -3.28 -1.37
C VAL A 215 -7.49 -4.62 -1.45
N LEU A 216 -8.60 -4.66 -2.17
CA LEU A 216 -9.42 -5.85 -2.39
C LEU A 216 -9.28 -6.35 -3.83
N CYS A 217 -9.31 -7.67 -4.01
CA CYS A 217 -9.44 -8.32 -5.31
C CYS A 217 -10.91 -8.70 -5.53
N ASP A 218 -11.56 -8.09 -6.52
CA ASP A 218 -12.93 -8.47 -6.91
C ASP A 218 -12.95 -9.81 -7.68
N LYS A 219 -14.15 -10.32 -7.98
CA LYS A 219 -14.36 -11.56 -8.75
C LYS A 219 -13.69 -11.58 -10.14
N ASP A 220 -13.47 -10.41 -10.72
CA ASP A 220 -12.90 -10.25 -12.06
C ASP A 220 -11.36 -10.12 -11.99
N GLY A 221 -10.79 -10.11 -10.78
CA GLY A 221 -9.36 -9.96 -10.54
C GLY A 221 -8.88 -8.51 -10.52
N ASN A 222 -9.78 -7.53 -10.45
CA ASN A 222 -9.41 -6.12 -10.38
C ASN A 222 -9.03 -5.72 -8.96
N ALA A 223 -8.07 -4.81 -8.87
CA ALA A 223 -7.68 -4.19 -7.60
C ALA A 223 -8.62 -3.02 -7.27
N ILE A 224 -9.34 -3.14 -6.16
CA ILE A 224 -10.23 -2.12 -5.62
C ILE A 224 -9.58 -1.51 -4.37
N PRO A 225 -9.18 -0.22 -4.39
CA PRO A 225 -8.65 0.43 -3.19
C PRO A 225 -9.70 0.47 -2.07
N LEU A 226 -9.36 -0.06 -0.91
CA LEU A 226 -10.21 -0.01 0.30
C LEU A 226 -9.94 1.23 1.15
N SER A 227 -8.77 1.85 0.96
CA SER A 227 -8.37 3.09 1.62
C SER A 227 -7.50 3.95 0.69
N HIS A 228 -7.28 5.20 1.10
CA HIS A 228 -6.36 6.12 0.46
C HIS A 228 -5.37 6.63 1.50
N ASP A 229 -4.08 6.62 1.16
CA ASP A 229 -3.03 7.12 2.03
C ASP A 229 -3.23 8.59 2.34
N HIS A 230 -2.89 8.99 3.55
CA HIS A 230 -2.89 10.38 3.98
C HIS A 230 -1.48 10.96 3.84
N LYS A 231 -1.09 11.31 2.60
CA LYS A 231 0.24 11.88 2.32
C LYS A 231 0.19 13.43 2.29
N PRO A 232 1.20 14.14 2.81
CA PRO A 232 1.18 15.60 2.92
C PRO A 232 0.97 16.35 1.60
N TYR A 233 1.46 15.80 0.48
CA TYR A 233 1.36 16.43 -0.83
C TYR A 233 -0.05 16.38 -1.44
N GLN A 234 -0.96 15.56 -0.89
CA GLN A 234 -2.34 15.49 -1.39
C GLN A 234 -3.09 16.80 -1.17
N LEU A 235 -3.94 17.17 -2.12
CA LEU A 235 -4.55 18.50 -2.15
C LEU A 235 -5.42 18.80 -0.91
N LYS A 236 -6.20 17.81 -0.43
CA LYS A 236 -7.05 17.93 0.77
C LYS A 236 -6.18 18.20 2.01
N GLU A 237 -5.15 17.39 2.19
CA GLU A 237 -4.24 17.42 3.33
C GLU A 237 -3.36 18.68 3.32
N ARG A 238 -2.75 19.01 2.18
CA ARG A 238 -1.95 20.23 1.99
C ARG A 238 -2.73 21.49 2.31
N LYS A 239 -4.01 21.57 1.88
CA LYS A 239 -4.88 22.71 2.20
C LYS A 239 -5.16 22.78 3.70
N ARG A 240 -5.44 21.65 4.36
CA ARG A 240 -5.68 21.59 5.81
C ARG A 240 -4.45 22.05 6.59
N ILE A 241 -3.28 21.48 6.30
CA ILE A 241 -2.01 21.82 6.98
C ILE A 241 -1.69 23.31 6.83
N LYS A 242 -1.82 23.87 5.62
CA LYS A 242 -1.59 25.30 5.38
C LYS A 242 -2.56 26.20 6.15
N ARG A 243 -3.84 25.81 6.27
CA ARG A 243 -4.82 26.57 7.06
C ARG A 243 -4.52 26.55 8.56
N ALA A 244 -3.92 25.48 9.05
CA ALA A 244 -3.44 25.37 10.43
C ALA A 244 -2.14 26.16 10.69
N GLY A 245 -1.61 26.89 9.69
CA GLY A 245 -0.34 27.61 9.81
C GLY A 245 0.90 26.75 9.64
N GLY A 246 0.73 25.46 9.33
CA GLY A 246 1.83 24.55 9.06
C GLY A 246 2.42 24.68 7.66
N PHE A 247 3.57 24.04 7.46
CA PHE A 247 4.24 23.92 6.17
C PHE A 247 4.55 22.47 5.83
N ILE A 248 4.84 22.23 4.55
CA ILE A 248 5.30 20.94 4.05
C ILE A 248 6.64 21.19 3.38
N SER A 249 7.63 20.35 3.70
CA SER A 249 8.95 20.39 3.07
C SER A 249 9.31 19.03 2.49
N PHE A 250 10.26 18.99 1.56
CA PHE A 250 10.74 17.76 0.94
C PHE A 250 12.15 17.45 1.44
N ASN A 251 12.33 16.28 2.07
CA ASN A 251 13.62 15.74 2.49
C ASN A 251 13.62 14.23 2.28
N GLY A 252 13.89 13.80 1.04
CA GLY A 252 13.69 12.42 0.58
C GLY A 252 12.21 12.05 0.38
N SER A 253 11.34 12.49 1.29
CA SER A 253 9.87 12.41 1.20
C SER A 253 9.23 13.74 1.61
N TRP A 254 7.96 13.94 1.24
CA TRP A 254 7.18 15.11 1.66
C TRP A 254 6.78 14.97 3.12
N ARG A 255 7.10 15.98 3.95
CA ARG A 255 6.93 15.93 5.40
C ARG A 255 6.21 17.15 5.97
N VAL A 256 5.25 16.91 6.88
CA VAL A 256 4.57 17.94 7.67
C VAL A 256 5.55 18.53 8.67
N GLN A 257 5.69 19.85 8.69
CA GLN A 257 6.69 20.57 9.51
C GLN A 257 8.13 20.11 9.27
N GLY A 258 8.41 19.39 8.18
CA GLY A 258 9.70 18.73 7.93
C GLY A 258 9.97 17.48 8.79
N ILE A 259 8.99 17.02 9.55
CA ILE A 259 9.12 15.92 10.51
C ILE A 259 8.43 14.66 9.97
N LEU A 260 7.10 14.67 9.89
CA LEU A 260 6.30 13.45 9.67
C LEU A 260 5.93 13.26 8.18
N ALA A 261 6.14 12.05 7.63
CA ALA A 261 5.94 11.74 6.21
C ALA A 261 4.47 11.49 5.81
N MET A 262 3.57 11.46 6.79
CA MET A 262 2.12 11.34 6.64
C MET A 262 1.41 12.57 7.24
N SER A 263 0.18 12.84 6.81
CA SER A 263 -0.61 13.99 7.26
C SER A 263 -1.61 13.68 8.37
N ARG A 264 -1.85 12.40 8.65
CA ARG A 264 -2.76 11.91 9.70
C ARG A 264 -2.13 10.72 10.40
N SER A 265 -2.35 10.62 11.70
CA SER A 265 -1.84 9.55 12.55
C SER A 265 -2.55 9.59 13.92
N LEU A 266 -2.50 8.48 14.64
CA LEU A 266 -2.71 8.49 16.09
C LEU A 266 -1.41 8.87 16.80
N GLY A 267 -1.50 9.53 17.95
CA GLY A 267 -0.31 10.02 18.68
C GLY A 267 0.24 11.33 18.10
N ASP A 268 1.55 11.48 17.99
CA ASP A 268 2.20 12.70 17.45
C ASP A 268 1.73 13.99 18.14
N TYR A 269 1.65 13.98 19.48
CA TYR A 269 1.08 15.08 20.26
C TYR A 269 1.67 16.47 19.93
N PRO A 270 2.99 16.65 19.62
CA PRO A 270 3.51 17.97 19.29
C PRO A 270 2.90 18.53 18.01
N LEU A 271 2.66 17.68 17.01
CA LEU A 271 2.07 18.07 15.72
C LEU A 271 0.56 18.27 15.82
N LYS A 272 -0.11 17.53 16.71
CA LYS A 272 -1.54 17.73 16.99
C LYS A 272 -1.82 19.01 17.76
N ASN A 273 -0.93 19.42 18.66
CA ASN A 273 -1.03 20.73 19.33
C ASN A 273 -0.97 21.90 18.34
N LEU A 274 -0.32 21.71 17.18
CA LEU A 274 -0.30 22.67 16.08
C LEU A 274 -1.46 22.50 15.07
N ASN A 275 -2.33 21.50 15.26
CA ASN A 275 -3.39 21.10 14.33
C ASN A 275 -2.90 20.76 12.90
N VAL A 276 -1.62 20.46 12.72
CA VAL A 276 -1.03 20.12 11.41
C VAL A 276 -1.13 18.63 11.11
N VAL A 277 -1.29 17.79 12.12
CA VAL A 277 -1.64 16.36 12.02
C VAL A 277 -2.98 16.15 12.74
N ILE A 278 -3.81 15.23 12.23
CA ILE A 278 -5.14 14.93 12.80
C ILE A 278 -5.36 13.41 12.86
N PRO A 279 -6.17 12.91 13.81
CA PRO A 279 -6.50 11.49 13.91
C PRO A 279 -7.73 11.08 13.09
N ASP A 280 -8.40 12.01 12.41
CA ASP A 280 -9.67 11.76 11.72
C ASP A 280 -9.52 10.68 10.62
N PRO A 281 -10.28 9.57 10.72
CA PRO A 281 -10.23 8.52 9.70
C PRO A 281 -11.00 8.91 8.44
N ASP A 282 -10.49 8.48 7.28
CA ASP A 282 -11.33 8.34 6.10
C ASP A 282 -11.93 6.91 6.13
N ILE A 283 -13.26 6.79 6.05
CA ILE A 283 -13.99 5.51 6.19
C ILE A 283 -14.77 5.21 4.92
N LEU A 284 -14.61 3.99 4.39
CA LEU A 284 -15.28 3.49 3.19
C LEU A 284 -16.00 2.18 3.49
N SER A 285 -17.17 1.98 2.87
CA SER A 285 -17.96 0.75 3.00
C SER A 285 -18.25 0.13 1.64
N PHE A 286 -18.23 -1.19 1.61
CA PHE A 286 -18.27 -1.99 0.40
C PHE A 286 -19.28 -3.12 0.53
N ASP A 287 -20.15 -3.25 -0.47
CA ASP A 287 -21.13 -4.32 -0.60
C ASP A 287 -20.47 -5.58 -1.18
N LEU A 288 -20.40 -6.63 -0.38
CA LEU A 288 -19.76 -7.90 -0.73
C LEU A 288 -20.62 -8.75 -1.68
N ASP A 289 -21.95 -8.63 -1.64
CA ASP A 289 -22.84 -9.32 -2.56
C ASP A 289 -22.63 -8.80 -4.00
N LYS A 290 -22.34 -7.50 -4.13
CA LYS A 290 -22.02 -6.86 -5.41
C LYS A 290 -20.60 -7.15 -5.90
N LEU A 291 -19.61 -7.04 -5.02
CA LEU A 291 -18.19 -7.18 -5.40
C LEU A 291 -17.75 -8.63 -5.58
N GLN A 292 -18.33 -9.55 -4.80
CA GLN A 292 -17.96 -10.97 -4.76
C GLN A 292 -16.43 -11.17 -4.69
N PRO A 293 -15.76 -10.55 -3.70
CA PRO A 293 -14.30 -10.55 -3.67
C PRO A 293 -13.70 -11.92 -3.40
N GLU A 294 -12.47 -12.13 -3.90
CA GLU A 294 -11.69 -13.33 -3.63
C GLU A 294 -10.87 -13.18 -2.33
N PHE A 295 -10.17 -12.06 -2.19
CA PHE A 295 -9.35 -11.74 -1.02
C PHE A 295 -9.15 -10.22 -0.86
N MET A 296 -8.67 -9.80 0.31
CA MET A 296 -8.15 -8.45 0.55
C MET A 296 -6.75 -8.51 1.14
N ILE A 297 -5.98 -7.46 0.87
CA ILE A 297 -4.63 -7.20 1.37
C ILE A 297 -4.70 -5.95 2.25
N LEU A 298 -4.24 -6.05 3.49
CA LEU A 298 -4.01 -4.90 4.38
C LEU A 298 -2.51 -4.88 4.70
N ALA A 299 -1.84 -3.75 4.51
CA ALA A 299 -0.40 -3.67 4.73
C ALA A 299 0.10 -2.27 5.11
N SER A 300 1.26 -2.22 5.78
CA SER A 300 2.03 -1.00 6.02
C SER A 300 2.67 -0.47 4.72
N ASP A 301 3.19 0.75 4.76
CA ASP A 301 3.79 1.38 3.57
C ASP A 301 5.05 0.65 3.09
N GLY A 302 5.69 -0.13 3.97
CA GLY A 302 6.77 -1.05 3.62
C GLY A 302 6.43 -2.06 2.51
N LEU A 303 5.15 -2.31 2.23
CA LEU A 303 4.70 -2.97 0.99
C LEU A 303 4.45 -1.96 -0.13
N TRP A 304 3.62 -0.94 0.14
CA TRP A 304 3.04 -0.07 -0.88
C TRP A 304 4.03 0.89 -1.54
N ASP A 305 5.18 1.13 -0.92
CA ASP A 305 6.30 1.84 -1.52
C ASP A 305 6.98 1.03 -2.63
N ALA A 306 6.85 -0.30 -2.61
CA ALA A 306 7.48 -1.20 -3.57
C ALA A 306 6.50 -1.84 -4.57
N PHE A 307 5.18 -1.77 -4.32
CA PHE A 307 4.14 -2.43 -5.12
C PHE A 307 2.98 -1.50 -5.44
N SER A 308 2.50 -1.55 -6.69
CA SER A 308 1.18 -0.98 -7.02
C SER A 308 0.06 -1.89 -6.52
N ASN A 309 -1.15 -1.34 -6.41
CA ASN A 309 -2.34 -2.11 -6.03
C ASN A 309 -2.57 -3.33 -6.96
N GLU A 310 -2.45 -3.12 -8.28
CA GLU A 310 -2.64 -4.15 -9.30
C GLU A 310 -1.53 -5.19 -9.28
N GLU A 311 -0.29 -4.76 -9.00
CA GLU A 311 0.84 -5.68 -8.89
C GLU A 311 0.69 -6.59 -7.66
N ALA A 312 0.33 -6.02 -6.50
CA ALA A 312 0.12 -6.78 -5.27
C ALA A 312 -1.04 -7.78 -5.42
N VAL A 313 -2.18 -7.35 -5.99
CA VAL A 313 -3.33 -8.23 -6.24
C VAL A 313 -2.95 -9.38 -7.17
N ARG A 314 -2.27 -9.11 -8.29
CA ARG A 314 -1.83 -10.17 -9.21
C ARG A 314 -0.87 -11.15 -8.52
N PHE A 315 0.09 -10.62 -7.76
CA PHE A 315 1.09 -11.42 -7.07
C PHE A 315 0.46 -12.39 -6.08
N ILE A 316 -0.49 -11.91 -5.26
CA ILE A 316 -1.21 -12.72 -4.27
C ILE A 316 -2.17 -13.71 -4.92
N LYS A 317 -2.90 -13.30 -5.97
CA LYS A 317 -3.87 -14.16 -6.67
C LYS A 317 -3.24 -15.46 -7.20
N GLU A 318 -2.01 -15.38 -7.71
CA GLU A 318 -1.24 -16.55 -8.17
C GLU A 318 -0.74 -17.47 -7.04
N ARG A 319 -0.86 -17.05 -5.77
CA ARG A 319 -0.21 -17.65 -4.60
C ARG A 319 -1.16 -17.90 -3.44
N LEU A 320 -2.47 -17.86 -3.68
CA LEU A 320 -3.48 -18.11 -2.65
C LEU A 320 -3.41 -19.53 -2.05
N ASP A 321 -2.82 -20.49 -2.78
CA ASP A 321 -2.61 -21.86 -2.33
C ASP A 321 -1.31 -22.04 -1.53
N GLU A 322 -0.44 -21.03 -1.50
CA GLU A 322 0.79 -21.05 -0.70
C GLU A 322 0.48 -20.95 0.81
N PRO A 323 1.41 -21.37 1.67
CA PRO A 323 1.38 -20.97 3.08
C PRO A 323 1.25 -19.45 3.22
N HIS A 324 0.42 -19.01 4.15
CA HIS A 324 0.10 -17.60 4.35
C HIS A 324 -0.58 -16.89 3.17
N PHE A 325 -1.16 -17.63 2.21
CA PHE A 325 -1.91 -17.06 1.08
C PHE A 325 -1.09 -16.02 0.29
N GLY A 326 0.21 -16.26 0.14
CA GLY A 326 1.14 -15.36 -0.55
C GLY A 326 1.66 -14.18 0.28
N ALA A 327 1.16 -13.94 1.51
CA ALA A 327 1.59 -12.83 2.37
C ALA A 327 3.09 -12.88 2.68
N LYS A 328 3.61 -14.06 3.05
CA LYS A 328 5.05 -14.25 3.27
C LYS A 328 5.85 -13.95 2.00
N SER A 329 5.41 -14.48 0.86
CA SER A 329 6.09 -14.31 -0.42
C SER A 329 6.16 -12.84 -0.84
N ILE A 330 5.08 -12.08 -0.69
CA ILE A 330 5.08 -10.66 -1.11
C ILE A 330 5.92 -9.78 -0.17
N VAL A 331 5.92 -10.07 1.14
CA VAL A 331 6.78 -9.39 2.11
C VAL A 331 8.25 -9.59 1.76
N LEU A 332 8.66 -10.83 1.49
CA LEU A 332 10.03 -11.14 1.08
C LEU A 332 10.38 -10.45 -0.24
N GLN A 333 9.46 -10.40 -1.20
CA GLN A 333 9.70 -9.66 -2.44
C GLN A 333 9.87 -8.16 -2.20
N SER A 334 9.10 -7.54 -1.31
CA SER A 334 9.29 -6.13 -0.96
C SER A 334 10.66 -5.88 -0.32
N PHE A 335 11.08 -6.76 0.59
CA PHE A 335 12.41 -6.73 1.20
C PHE A 335 13.53 -6.84 0.15
N TYR A 336 13.45 -7.81 -0.76
CA TYR A 336 14.44 -7.99 -1.82
C TYR A 336 14.45 -6.85 -2.85
N ARG A 337 13.33 -6.15 -3.06
CA ARG A 337 13.27 -4.90 -3.82
C ARG A 337 13.98 -3.73 -3.13
N GLY A 338 14.38 -3.92 -1.88
CA GLY A 338 15.20 -2.97 -1.16
C GLY A 338 14.43 -2.08 -0.20
N CYS A 339 13.22 -2.46 0.22
CA CYS A 339 12.47 -1.72 1.23
C CYS A 339 13.33 -1.51 2.50
N PRO A 340 13.50 -0.25 2.96
CA PRO A 340 14.28 0.08 4.15
C PRO A 340 13.46 -0.05 5.45
N ASP A 341 12.17 -0.37 5.36
CA ASP A 341 11.23 -0.29 6.47
C ASP A 341 10.88 -1.64 7.12
N ASN A 342 10.11 -1.59 8.21
CA ASN A 342 9.27 -2.71 8.62
C ASN A 342 8.27 -3.05 7.51
N ILE A 343 7.92 -4.32 7.39
CA ILE A 343 6.99 -4.75 6.35
C ILE A 343 6.01 -5.71 6.98
N THR A 344 4.73 -5.33 7.03
CA THR A 344 3.63 -6.17 7.49
C THR A 344 2.58 -6.29 6.42
N VAL A 345 2.21 -7.53 6.08
CA VAL A 345 1.15 -7.81 5.12
C VAL A 345 0.19 -8.84 5.69
N MET A 346 -1.09 -8.49 5.70
CA MET A 346 -2.20 -9.37 6.01
C MET A 346 -2.99 -9.68 4.74
N VAL A 347 -3.26 -10.96 4.49
CA VAL A 347 -4.14 -11.43 3.43
C VAL A 347 -5.34 -12.13 4.07
N VAL A 348 -6.54 -11.66 3.74
CA VAL A 348 -7.81 -12.26 4.19
C VAL A 348 -8.57 -12.77 2.97
N LYS A 349 -8.80 -14.08 2.91
CA LYS A 349 -9.65 -14.73 1.90
C LYS A 349 -11.11 -14.59 2.29
N PHE A 350 -11.93 -14.22 1.32
CA PHE A 350 -13.38 -14.25 1.48
C PHE A 350 -13.89 -15.68 1.26
N ARG A 351 -15.00 -16.02 1.90
CA ARG A 351 -15.66 -17.30 1.68
C ARG A 351 -16.40 -17.24 0.36
N ASN A 352 -16.07 -18.12 -0.59
CA ASN A 352 -16.90 -18.30 -1.78
C ASN A 352 -18.23 -18.93 -1.37
N SER A 353 -19.31 -18.17 -1.50
CA SER A 353 -20.69 -18.61 -1.23
C SER A 353 -21.07 -19.89 -2.00
N SER A 354 -20.40 -20.16 -3.13
CA SER A 354 -20.64 -21.31 -4.00
C SER A 354 -20.11 -22.66 -3.47
N LYS A 355 -19.32 -22.69 -2.39
CA LYS A 355 -18.81 -23.94 -1.78
C LYS A 355 -19.41 -24.26 -0.41
N ALA A 356 -20.29 -23.40 0.12
CA ALA A 356 -20.90 -23.60 1.42
C ALA A 356 -22.13 -24.54 1.39
N GLU A 357 -22.63 -24.91 0.21
CA GLU A 357 -23.74 -25.88 0.07
C GLU A 357 -23.27 -27.35 0.03
N GLU A 358 -21.97 -27.63 0.16
CA GLU A 358 -21.39 -28.99 0.12
C GLU A 358 -20.69 -29.45 1.42
N GLN A 359 -20.94 -28.81 2.57
CA GLN A 359 -20.41 -29.29 3.87
C GLN A 359 -21.46 -29.44 4.95
#